data_AF-A0A659UTX9-F1
#
_entry.id   AF-A0A659UTX9-F1
#
_cell.length_a   1.000
_cell.length_b   1.000
_cell.length_c   1.000
_cell.angle_alpha   90.00
_cell.angle_beta   90.00
_cell.angle_gamma   90.00
#
_symmetry.space_group_name_H-M   'P 1'
#
loop_
_entity.id
_entity.type
_entity.pdbx_description
1 polymer ?
#
loop_
_entity_poly.entity_id
_entity_poly.type
_entity_poly.pdbx_seq_one_letter_code
_entity_poly.pdbx_strand_id
1 'polypeptide(L)'
;RTLLDDPEAVEAAIWFHDAIYDSRAKDNEAQSAALAEQKLAGRTDAGRLSRVSAMILATATHQLPLFDDAAATRDASLFLDMDLSILGADAVAFDAYERAVRREYGWVEEPMWRAGRGAVLKTFLARPHIFHTQEFQQRFEPQ
;
A
#
# COMPACT_ATOMS: atom_id res chain seq x y z
N ARG A 1 10.01 6.53 -14.18
CA ARG A 1 9.17 7.71 -14.51
C ARG A 1 8.36 7.51 -15.80
N THR A 2 8.89 6.87 -16.85
CA THR A 2 8.15 6.61 -18.12
C THR A 2 7.01 5.58 -18.04
N LEU A 3 6.80 4.93 -16.88
CA LEU A 3 5.71 3.98 -16.66
C LEU A 3 4.49 4.59 -15.94
N LEU A 4 4.65 5.80 -15.38
CA LEU A 4 3.61 6.48 -14.61
C LEU A 4 3.05 7.63 -15.44
N ASP A 5 1.74 7.80 -15.43
CA ASP A 5 1.06 8.92 -16.11
C ASP A 5 1.15 10.20 -15.29
N ASP A 6 0.92 10.10 -13.97
CA ASP A 6 1.14 11.17 -13.01
C ASP A 6 2.19 10.76 -11.95
N PRO A 7 3.50 10.87 -12.29
CA PRO A 7 4.57 10.54 -11.36
C PRO A 7 4.53 11.36 -10.06
N GLU A 8 4.02 12.60 -10.10
CA GLU A 8 3.95 13.46 -8.92
C GLU A 8 2.88 12.99 -7.94
N ALA A 9 1.73 12.53 -8.44
CA ALA A 9 0.69 11.92 -7.61
C ALA A 9 1.21 10.68 -6.89
N VAL A 10 1.86 9.78 -7.64
CA VAL A 10 2.41 8.54 -7.07
C VAL A 10 3.53 8.83 -6.08
N GLU A 11 4.43 9.76 -6.41
CA GLU A 11 5.51 10.18 -5.50
C GLU A 11 4.95 10.76 -4.20
N ALA A 12 3.91 11.60 -4.27
CA ALA A 12 3.22 12.10 -3.08
C ALA A 12 2.57 10.97 -2.27
N ALA A 13 1.87 10.02 -2.89
CA ALA A 13 1.28 8.89 -2.19
C ALA A 13 2.34 8.04 -1.47
N ILE A 14 3.50 7.81 -2.10
CA ILE A 14 4.65 7.13 -1.47
C ILE A 14 5.07 7.85 -0.20
N TRP A 15 5.26 9.18 -0.26
CA TRP A 15 5.67 9.96 0.92
C TRP A 15 4.65 9.98 2.04
N PHE A 16 3.36 9.94 1.71
CA PHE A 16 2.30 10.20 2.68
C PHE A 16 1.56 8.98 3.20
N HIS A 17 1.57 7.82 2.52
CA HIS A 17 0.65 6.72 2.87
C HIS A 17 0.75 6.25 4.32
N ASP A 18 1.97 6.12 4.85
CA ASP A 18 2.26 5.79 6.25
C ASP A 18 2.83 6.98 7.06
N ALA A 19 2.53 8.22 6.64
CA ALA A 19 3.00 9.41 7.36
C ALA A 19 2.42 9.52 8.78
N ILE A 20 1.21 9.00 8.98
CA ILE A 20 0.63 8.72 10.29
C ILE A 20 0.63 7.20 10.49
N TYR A 21 1.31 6.74 11.54
CA TYR A 21 1.42 5.32 11.84
C TYR A 21 1.36 5.05 13.34
N ASP A 22 0.25 4.46 13.80
CA ASP A 22 0.12 3.82 15.11
C ASP A 22 -0.44 2.41 14.91
N SER A 23 0.36 1.38 15.27
CA SER A 23 -0.04 -0.03 15.17
C SER A 23 -1.35 -0.37 15.90
N ARG A 24 -1.79 0.46 16.85
CA ARG A 24 -3.03 0.27 17.64
C ARG A 24 -4.24 0.98 17.04
N ALA A 25 -4.03 1.91 16.13
CA ALA A 25 -5.06 2.68 15.47
C ALA A 25 -5.62 1.91 14.24
N LYS A 26 -6.80 2.33 13.77
CA LYS A 26 -7.47 1.73 12.60
C LYS A 26 -7.73 2.73 11.48
N ASP A 27 -7.26 3.96 11.68
CA ASP A 27 -7.54 5.13 10.84
C ASP A 27 -6.24 5.81 10.39
N ASN A 28 -5.11 5.11 10.45
CA ASN A 28 -3.80 5.60 10.02
C ASN A 28 -3.86 6.11 8.58
N GLU A 29 -4.39 5.32 7.66
CA GLU A 29 -4.47 5.65 6.23
C GLU A 29 -5.40 6.85 5.98
N ALA A 30 -6.49 6.94 6.73
CA ALA A 30 -7.40 8.09 6.66
C ALA A 30 -6.74 9.36 7.19
N GLN A 31 -5.99 9.28 8.29
CA GLN A 31 -5.25 10.41 8.85
C GLN A 31 -4.07 10.81 7.94
N SER A 32 -3.37 9.86 7.36
CA SER A 32 -2.31 10.06 6.36
C SER A 32 -2.85 10.75 5.10
N ALA A 33 -4.01 10.33 4.59
CA ALA A 33 -4.68 10.96 3.46
C ALA A 33 -5.10 12.40 3.80
N ALA A 34 -5.72 12.62 4.96
CA ALA A 34 -6.08 13.96 5.42
C ALA A 34 -4.86 14.88 5.59
N LEU A 35 -3.74 14.33 6.07
CA LEU A 35 -2.47 15.05 6.17
C LEU A 35 -1.95 15.43 4.78
N ALA A 36 -1.98 14.51 3.80
CA ALA A 36 -1.59 14.79 2.43
C ALA A 36 -2.45 15.90 1.81
N GLU A 37 -3.78 15.82 1.98
CA GLU A 37 -4.72 16.85 1.52
C GLU A 37 -4.38 18.22 2.11
N GLN A 38 -4.17 18.30 3.43
CA GLN A 38 -3.79 19.54 4.10
C GLN A 38 -2.44 20.08 3.61
N LYS A 39 -1.45 19.21 3.42
CA LYS A 39 -0.09 19.62 3.03
C LYS A 39 0.02 19.95 1.54
N LEU A 40 -0.85 19.44 0.68
CA LEU A 40 -0.78 19.69 -0.76
C LEU A 40 -1.86 20.68 -1.24
N ALA A 41 -2.80 21.07 -0.37
CA ALA A 41 -3.78 22.12 -0.66
C ALA A 41 -3.13 23.40 -1.21
N GLY A 42 -3.61 23.87 -2.36
CA GLY A 42 -3.10 25.05 -3.05
C GLY A 42 -1.72 24.89 -3.71
N ARG A 43 -1.11 23.70 -3.62
CA ARG A 43 0.17 23.36 -4.28
C ARG A 43 -0.01 22.46 -5.50
N THR A 44 -1.18 21.86 -5.66
CA THR A 44 -1.56 21.03 -6.81
C THR A 44 -3.05 21.20 -7.13
N ASP A 45 -3.50 20.69 -8.28
CA ASP A 45 -4.90 20.70 -8.67
C ASP A 45 -5.73 19.67 -7.89
N ALA A 46 -7.04 19.88 -7.85
CA ALA A 46 -7.96 19.03 -7.10
C ALA A 46 -8.03 17.59 -7.63
N GLY A 47 -7.77 17.39 -8.94
CA GLY A 47 -7.74 16.07 -9.55
C GLY A 47 -6.55 15.25 -9.05
N ARG A 48 -5.33 15.82 -9.10
CA ARG A 48 -4.14 15.18 -8.52
C ARG A 48 -4.30 14.93 -7.02
N LEU A 49 -4.82 15.90 -6.27
CA LEU A 49 -5.01 15.75 -4.83
C LEU A 49 -5.96 14.58 -4.49
N SER A 50 -7.06 14.46 -5.24
CA SER A 50 -8.00 13.34 -5.11
C SER A 50 -7.35 11.99 -5.42
N ARG A 51 -6.52 11.91 -6.48
CA ARG A 51 -5.75 10.70 -6.81
C ARG A 51 -4.79 10.30 -5.69
N VAL A 52 -4.04 11.25 -5.13
CA VAL A 52 -3.13 11.01 -3.99
C VAL A 52 -3.89 10.46 -2.80
N SER A 53 -4.97 11.11 -2.39
CA SER A 53 -5.81 10.70 -1.27
C SER A 53 -6.39 9.29 -1.47
N ALA A 54 -6.93 9.03 -2.67
CA ALA A 54 -7.48 7.71 -3.03
C ALA A 54 -6.42 6.60 -3.02
N MET A 55 -5.20 6.86 -3.49
CA MET A 55 -4.10 5.90 -3.42
C MET A 55 -3.70 5.58 -1.97
N ILE A 56 -3.58 6.61 -1.13
CA ILE A 56 -3.26 6.42 0.29
C ILE A 56 -4.34 5.59 0.98
N LEU A 57 -5.62 5.96 0.83
CA LEU A 57 -6.74 5.21 1.42
C LEU A 57 -6.78 3.75 0.94
N ALA A 58 -6.39 3.50 -0.32
CA ALA A 58 -6.37 2.15 -0.87
C ALA A 58 -5.35 1.23 -0.20
N THR A 59 -4.32 1.75 0.48
CA THR A 59 -3.34 0.93 1.23
C THR A 59 -3.97 0.19 2.43
N ALA A 60 -5.12 0.64 2.94
CA ALA A 60 -5.80 -0.04 4.05
C ALA A 60 -6.33 -1.44 3.67
N THR A 61 -6.65 -1.65 2.39
CA THR A 61 -7.24 -2.91 1.89
C THR A 61 -6.46 -3.52 0.72
N HIS A 62 -5.53 -2.75 0.15
CA HIS A 62 -4.81 -3.03 -1.09
C HIS A 62 -5.75 -3.40 -2.25
N GLN A 63 -6.93 -2.80 -2.28
CA GLN A 63 -7.90 -2.87 -3.38
C GLN A 63 -7.77 -1.64 -4.25
N LEU A 64 -7.93 -1.81 -5.56
CA LEU A 64 -7.82 -0.68 -6.48
C LEU A 64 -8.93 0.33 -6.21
N PRO A 65 -8.59 1.62 -6.05
CA PRO A 65 -9.59 2.67 -6.03
C PRO A 65 -10.31 2.74 -7.39
N LEU A 66 -11.58 3.16 -7.37
CA LEU A 66 -12.36 3.35 -8.58
C LEU A 66 -11.99 4.70 -9.21
N PHE A 67 -11.40 4.64 -10.41
CA PHE A 67 -11.18 5.80 -11.25
C PHE A 67 -11.86 5.60 -12.62
N ASP A 68 -12.41 6.68 -13.18
CA ASP A 68 -12.94 6.69 -14.55
C ASP A 68 -11.80 6.73 -15.60
N ASP A 69 -10.58 6.98 -15.15
CA ASP A 69 -9.37 7.09 -15.95
C ASP A 69 -8.50 5.83 -15.81
N ALA A 70 -8.27 5.15 -16.93
CA ALA A 70 -7.44 3.95 -16.99
C ALA A 70 -5.97 4.24 -16.64
N ALA A 71 -5.47 5.45 -16.92
CA ALA A 71 -4.12 5.85 -16.56
C ALA A 71 -3.99 6.02 -15.04
N ALA A 72 -4.94 6.70 -14.40
CA ALA A 72 -5.00 6.81 -12.94
C ALA A 72 -5.14 5.43 -12.25
N THR A 73 -5.92 4.52 -12.84
CA THR A 73 -6.03 3.14 -12.36
C THR A 73 -4.67 2.43 -12.44
N ARG A 74 -3.94 2.59 -13.55
CA ARG A 74 -2.62 1.98 -13.72
C ARG A 74 -1.59 2.52 -12.73
N ASP A 75 -1.59 3.82 -12.47
CA ASP A 75 -0.72 4.45 -11.48
C ASP A 75 -0.97 3.91 -10.07
N ALA A 76 -2.25 3.79 -9.68
CA ALA A 76 -2.61 3.18 -8.39
C ALA A 76 -2.24 1.70 -8.30
N SER A 77 -2.40 0.93 -9.39
CA SER A 77 -1.92 -0.46 -9.44
C SER A 77 -0.42 -0.55 -9.17
N LEU A 78 0.38 0.28 -9.84
CA LEU A 78 1.82 0.32 -9.64
C LEU A 78 2.19 0.76 -8.22
N PHE A 79 1.51 1.76 -7.67
CA PHE A 79 1.72 2.21 -6.30
C PHE A 79 1.44 1.10 -5.26
N LEU A 80 0.28 0.44 -5.34
CA LEU A 80 -0.06 -0.67 -4.43
C LEU A 80 0.89 -1.86 -4.58
N ASP A 81 1.35 -2.13 -5.81
CA ASP A 81 2.34 -3.18 -6.06
C ASP A 81 3.70 -2.85 -5.43
N MET A 82 4.12 -1.58 -5.44
CA MET A 82 5.33 -1.13 -4.75
C MET A 82 5.22 -1.36 -3.25
N ASP A 83 4.08 -1.01 -2.64
CA ASP A 83 3.81 -1.21 -1.22
C ASP A 83 3.82 -2.71 -0.84
N LEU A 84 3.20 -3.56 -1.67
CA LEU A 84 3.16 -5.01 -1.47
C LEU A 84 4.43 -5.75 -1.87
N SER A 85 5.44 -5.07 -2.42
CA SER A 85 6.63 -5.72 -3.01
C SER A 85 7.40 -6.61 -2.02
N ILE A 86 7.28 -6.36 -0.72
CA ILE A 86 7.85 -7.19 0.33
C ILE A 86 7.33 -8.64 0.32
N LEU A 87 6.10 -8.87 -0.17
CA LEU A 87 5.53 -10.21 -0.29
C LEU A 87 6.25 -11.07 -1.34
N GLY A 88 6.95 -10.43 -2.28
CA GLY A 88 7.82 -11.07 -3.25
C GLY A 88 9.30 -10.90 -2.92
N ALA A 89 9.68 -10.63 -1.68
CA ALA A 89 11.08 -10.66 -1.29
C ALA A 89 11.57 -12.11 -1.09
N ASP A 90 12.89 -12.33 -1.17
CA ASP A 90 13.44 -13.63 -0.81
C ASP A 90 13.13 -13.98 0.66
N ALA A 91 13.17 -15.29 0.98
CA ALA A 91 12.78 -15.79 2.29
C ALA A 91 13.53 -15.11 3.46
N VAL A 92 14.82 -14.77 3.29
CA VAL A 92 15.61 -14.14 4.36
C VAL A 92 15.15 -12.71 4.61
N ALA A 93 14.88 -11.96 3.54
CA ALA A 93 14.34 -10.61 3.62
C ALA A 93 12.91 -10.60 4.21
N PHE A 94 12.04 -11.49 3.74
CA PHE A 94 10.67 -11.60 4.26
C PHE A 94 10.64 -11.99 5.75
N ASP A 95 11.47 -12.95 6.17
CA ASP A 95 11.58 -13.35 7.57
C ASP A 95 12.08 -12.20 8.48
N ALA A 96 12.99 -11.35 7.97
CA ALA A 96 13.46 -10.18 8.70
C ALA A 96 12.36 -9.13 8.86
N TYR A 97 11.57 -8.92 7.80
CA TYR A 97 10.37 -8.07 7.83
C TYR A 97 9.33 -8.59 8.82
N GLU A 98 8.94 -9.87 8.76
CA GLU A 98 7.98 -10.46 9.71
C GLU A 98 8.42 -10.32 11.18
N ARG A 99 9.72 -10.48 11.46
CA ARG A 99 10.25 -10.23 12.81
C ARG A 99 10.12 -8.77 13.24
N ALA A 100 10.26 -7.81 12.32
CA ALA A 100 10.07 -6.39 12.61
C ALA A 100 8.60 -6.09 12.91
N VAL A 101 7.69 -6.54 12.05
CA VAL A 101 6.25 -6.40 12.27
C VAL A 101 5.84 -7.07 13.58
N ARG A 102 6.35 -8.27 13.92
CA ARG A 102 6.08 -8.92 15.21
C ARG A 102 6.46 -8.03 16.40
N ARG A 103 7.57 -7.28 16.32
CA ARG A 103 8.00 -6.38 17.40
C ARG A 103 7.06 -5.17 17.53
N GLU A 104 6.61 -4.60 16.42
CA GLU A 104 5.65 -3.49 16.41
C GLU A 104 4.33 -3.89 17.07
N TYR A 105 3.83 -5.09 16.73
CA TYR A 105 2.64 -5.68 17.35
C TYR A 105 2.95 -6.46 18.64
N GLY A 106 4.03 -6.12 19.35
CA GLY A 106 4.40 -6.71 20.64
C GLY A 106 3.30 -6.63 21.71
N TRP A 107 2.38 -5.67 21.56
CA TRP A 107 1.21 -5.47 22.43
C TRP A 107 0.06 -6.46 22.16
N VAL A 108 0.10 -7.23 21.07
CA VAL A 108 -0.88 -8.27 20.76
C VAL A 108 -0.41 -9.62 21.30
N GLU A 109 -1.31 -10.34 21.98
CA GLU A 109 -1.03 -11.69 22.48
C GLU A 109 -0.70 -12.66 21.34
N GLU A 110 0.26 -13.56 21.59
CA GLU A 110 0.82 -14.44 20.56
C GLU A 110 -0.23 -15.26 19.77
N PRO A 111 -1.27 -15.87 20.41
CA PRO A 111 -2.28 -16.60 19.65
C PRO A 111 -3.10 -15.69 18.71
N MET A 112 -3.43 -14.48 19.16
CA MET A 112 -4.16 -13.49 18.38
C MET A 112 -3.32 -12.94 17.24
N TRP A 113 -2.04 -12.66 17.50
CA TRP A 113 -1.08 -12.23 16.48
C TRP A 113 -0.98 -13.24 15.34
N ARG A 114 -0.75 -14.52 15.67
CA ARG A 114 -0.63 -15.60 14.67
C ARG A 114 -1.91 -15.76 13.85
N ALA A 115 -3.07 -15.70 14.50
CA ALA A 115 -4.36 -15.77 13.81
C ALA A 115 -4.57 -14.58 12.87
N GLY A 116 -4.33 -13.35 13.35
CA GLY A 116 -4.51 -12.12 12.59
C GLY A 116 -3.54 -12.00 11.42
N ARG A 117 -2.24 -12.16 11.66
CA ARG A 117 -1.21 -12.11 10.61
C ARG A 117 -1.43 -13.20 9.56
N GLY A 118 -1.77 -14.42 10.01
CA GLY A 118 -2.11 -15.51 9.10
C GLY A 118 -3.36 -15.23 8.27
N ALA A 119 -4.37 -14.55 8.82
CA ALA A 119 -5.55 -14.13 8.06
C ALA A 119 -5.19 -13.10 6.98
N VAL A 120 -4.38 -12.09 7.29
CA VAL A 120 -3.89 -11.09 6.33
C VAL A 120 -3.15 -11.77 5.17
N LEU A 121 -2.19 -12.65 5.44
CA LEU A 121 -1.45 -13.33 4.37
C LEU A 121 -2.36 -14.22 3.51
N LYS A 122 -3.35 -14.87 4.12
CA LYS A 122 -4.34 -15.67 3.39
C LYS A 122 -5.24 -14.84 2.47
N THR A 123 -5.53 -13.57 2.79
CA THR A 123 -6.33 -12.74 1.88
C THR A 123 -5.58 -12.44 0.58
N PHE A 124 -4.26 -12.24 0.64
CA PHE A 124 -3.42 -12.07 -0.54
C PHE A 124 -3.28 -13.37 -1.33
N LEU A 125 -3.05 -14.50 -0.66
CA LEU A 125 -2.94 -15.82 -1.31
C LEU A 125 -4.25 -16.29 -1.98
N ALA A 126 -5.40 -15.74 -1.59
CA ALA A 126 -6.68 -16.05 -2.20
C ALA A 126 -6.94 -15.27 -3.50
N ARG A 127 -6.12 -14.27 -3.83
CA ARG A 127 -6.24 -13.50 -5.08
C ARG A 127 -5.72 -14.35 -6.26
N PRO A 128 -6.26 -14.18 -7.48
CA PRO A 128 -5.69 -14.81 -8.67
C PRO A 128 -4.23 -14.42 -8.90
N HIS A 129 -3.89 -13.18 -8.56
CA HIS A 129 -2.54 -12.61 -8.54
C HIS A 129 -2.39 -11.75 -7.28
N ILE A 130 -1.22 -11.81 -6.64
CA ILE A 130 -0.89 -10.97 -5.48
C ILE A 130 -0.72 -9.52 -5.95
N PHE A 131 -0.02 -9.35 -7.07
CA PHE A 131 0.26 -8.05 -7.68
C PHE A 131 -0.75 -7.73 -8.79
N HIS A 132 -1.08 -6.45 -8.94
CA HIS A 132 -2.04 -5.95 -9.92
C HIS A 132 -1.45 -5.84 -11.32
N THR A 133 -0.16 -5.52 -11.44
CA THR A 133 0.50 -5.29 -12.72
C THR A 133 1.30 -6.49 -13.20
N GLN A 134 1.30 -6.69 -14.52
CA GLN A 134 2.03 -7.79 -15.15
C GLN A 134 3.53 -7.74 -14.85
N GLU A 135 4.10 -6.54 -14.78
CA GLU A 135 5.52 -6.36 -14.48
C GLU A 135 5.89 -6.84 -13.08
N PHE A 136 5.04 -6.57 -12.07
CA PHE A 136 5.28 -7.06 -10.71
C PHE A 136 4.95 -8.55 -10.59
N GLN A 137 3.87 -9.02 -11.22
CA GLN A 137 3.53 -10.45 -11.26
C GLN A 137 4.71 -11.28 -11.77
N GLN A 138 5.25 -10.93 -12.94
CA GLN A 138 6.37 -11.67 -13.55
C GLN A 138 7.66 -11.58 -12.73
N ARG A 139 7.87 -10.48 -12.01
CA ARG A 139 9.08 -10.27 -11.24
C ARG A 139 9.05 -10.96 -9.89
N PHE A 140 7.89 -11.00 -9.24
CA PHE A 140 7.78 -11.29 -7.81
C PHE A 140 7.01 -12.57 -7.49
N GLU A 141 6.08 -13.02 -8.35
CA GLU A 141 5.30 -14.24 -8.11
C GLU A 141 6.01 -15.57 -8.44
N PRO A 142 7.01 -15.67 -9.35
CA PRO A 142 7.66 -16.95 -9.69
C PRO A 142 8.57 -17.60 -8.64
N GLN A 143 8.30 -17.43 -7.34
CA GLN A 143 9.17 -17.90 -6.25
C GLN A 143 8.81 -19.28 -5.70
#